data_AF-A0A8J7R1V0-F1
#
_entry.id   AF-A0A8J7R1V0-F1
#
_cell.length_a   1.000
_cell.length_b   1.000
_cell.length_c   1.000
_cell.angle_alpha   90.00
_cell.angle_beta   90.00
_cell.angle_gamma   90.00
#
_symmetry.space_group_name_H-M   'P 1'
#
loop_
_entity.id
_entity.type
_entity.pdbx_description
1 polymer ?
#
loop_
_entity_poly.entity_id
_entity_poly.type
_entity_poly.pdbx_seq_one_letter_code
_entity_poly.pdbx_strand_id
1 'polypeptide(L)'
;LGLLGKKGTTPTEEPETKAAVEKLRQEGIEFSKIFVCTTQEALGSWSGFFNDTIRRRLEIIPVSIDEMNDIEKMESRIKRNFIELLRDYLLFMDCTSGTRPSGIAFYRLALKYYVPLIYLYEQKGEMLWLISKHDVMDKIGPILRKN
;
A
#
# COMPACT_ATOMS: atom_id res chain seq x y z
N LEU A 1 2.13 -2.88 -1.84
CA LEU A 1 1.03 -3.26 -0.92
C LEU A 1 0.30 -2.00 -0.54
N GLY A 2 -0.97 -1.85 -0.91
CA GLY A 2 -1.76 -0.66 -0.59
C GLY A 2 -3.08 -1.04 0.08
N LEU A 3 -3.68 -0.08 0.76
CA LEU A 3 -5.10 -0.12 1.12
C LEU A 3 -5.89 0.54 -0.01
N LEU A 4 -7.11 0.07 -0.23
CA LEU A 4 -8.08 0.83 -1.00
C LEU A 4 -9.35 1.03 -0.19
N GLY A 5 -9.75 2.29 -0.08
CA GLY A 5 -10.97 2.73 0.57
C GLY A 5 -12.19 2.50 -0.31
N LYS A 6 -13.37 2.60 0.31
CA LYS A 6 -14.63 2.79 -0.41
C LYS A 6 -14.57 4.17 -1.08
N LYS A 7 -15.11 4.27 -2.29
CA LYS A 7 -15.28 5.51 -3.05
C LYS A 7 -15.70 6.67 -2.13
N GLY A 8 -14.98 7.79 -2.19
CA GLY A 8 -15.42 9.06 -1.61
C GLY A 8 -16.73 9.52 -2.24
N THR A 9 -17.32 10.58 -1.73
CA THR A 9 -18.72 10.97 -2.00
C THR A 9 -19.08 11.26 -3.47
N THR A 10 -18.15 11.17 -4.44
CA THR A 10 -18.42 11.48 -5.86
C THR A 10 -18.09 10.34 -6.87
N PRO A 11 -18.92 10.15 -7.92
CA PRO A 11 -18.74 9.22 -9.06
C PRO A 11 -17.45 9.27 -9.86
N THR A 12 -16.67 10.32 -9.73
CA THR A 12 -15.55 10.65 -10.62
C THR A 12 -14.17 10.49 -9.98
N GLU A 13 -14.10 10.14 -8.70
CA GLU A 13 -12.84 9.93 -7.98
C GLU A 13 -12.21 8.59 -8.38
N GLU A 14 -10.99 8.65 -8.93
CA GLU A 14 -10.21 7.44 -9.22
C GLU A 14 -9.81 6.72 -7.93
N PRO A 15 -9.70 5.38 -7.90
CA PRO A 15 -9.20 4.68 -6.72
C PRO A 15 -7.79 5.15 -6.34
N GLU A 16 -7.56 5.45 -5.07
CA GLU A 16 -6.29 5.99 -4.56
C GLU A 16 -5.07 5.15 -4.94
N THR A 17 -5.16 3.81 -4.93
CA THR A 17 -4.08 2.93 -5.39
C THR A 17 -3.74 3.13 -6.87
N LYS A 18 -4.70 3.47 -7.73
CA LYS A 18 -4.41 3.80 -9.13
C LYS A 18 -3.55 5.08 -9.18
N ALA A 19 -3.96 6.12 -8.47
CA ALA A 19 -3.19 7.36 -8.38
C ALA A 19 -1.78 7.13 -7.80
N ALA A 20 -1.65 6.26 -6.80
CA ALA A 20 -0.38 5.91 -6.18
C ALA A 20 0.56 5.22 -7.17
N VAL A 21 0.04 4.22 -7.89
CA VAL A 21 0.81 3.48 -8.91
C VAL A 21 1.30 4.41 -10.01
N GLU A 22 0.46 5.32 -10.51
CA GLU A 22 0.88 6.24 -11.58
C GLU A 22 1.94 7.24 -11.11
N LYS A 23 1.83 7.77 -9.89
CA LYS A 23 2.86 8.66 -9.33
C LYS A 23 4.19 7.96 -9.11
N LEU A 24 4.17 6.74 -8.58
CA LEU A 24 5.38 5.95 -8.40
C LEU A 24 6.03 5.60 -9.75
N ARG A 25 5.25 5.37 -10.80
CA ARG A 25 5.77 5.20 -12.18
C ARG A 25 6.42 6.47 -12.73
N GLN A 26 5.87 7.64 -12.43
CA GLN A 26 6.48 8.92 -12.81
C GLN A 26 7.86 9.11 -12.15
N GLU A 27 8.08 8.51 -10.97
CA GLU A 27 9.40 8.43 -10.31
C GLU A 27 10.29 7.28 -10.82
N GLY A 28 9.89 6.59 -11.90
CA GLY A 28 10.65 5.50 -12.50
C GLY A 28 10.52 4.15 -11.79
N ILE A 29 9.51 3.97 -10.93
CA ILE A 29 9.28 2.72 -10.21
C ILE A 29 8.21 1.89 -10.94
N GLU A 30 8.59 0.71 -11.42
CA GLU A 30 7.67 -0.25 -12.02
C GLU A 30 7.37 -1.43 -11.08
N PHE A 31 6.08 -1.76 -10.94
CA PHE A 31 5.61 -2.87 -10.12
C PHE A 31 5.34 -4.11 -10.95
N SER A 32 5.96 -5.23 -10.57
CA SER A 32 5.65 -6.56 -11.10
C SER A 32 4.33 -7.12 -10.55
N LYS A 33 4.00 -6.79 -9.31
CA LYS A 33 2.78 -7.17 -8.60
C LYS A 33 2.24 -6.04 -7.74
N ILE A 34 0.92 -5.97 -7.61
CA ILE A 34 0.19 -4.98 -6.81
C ILE A 34 -0.73 -5.76 -5.88
N PHE A 35 -0.56 -5.58 -4.57
CA PHE A 35 -1.41 -6.22 -3.58
C PHE A 35 -2.26 -5.16 -2.89
N VAL A 36 -3.56 -5.40 -2.81
CA VAL A 36 -4.52 -4.48 -2.18
C VAL A 36 -5.26 -5.18 -1.05
N CYS A 37 -5.24 -4.58 0.14
CA CYS A 37 -6.09 -4.97 1.25
C CYS A 37 -7.41 -4.18 1.20
N THR A 38 -8.55 -4.87 1.13
CA THR A 38 -9.86 -4.20 1.07
C THR A 38 -11.02 -5.09 1.50
N THR A 39 -12.19 -4.49 1.70
CA THR A 39 -13.44 -5.22 1.93
C THR A 39 -14.07 -5.68 0.62
N GLN A 40 -14.88 -6.74 0.69
CA GLN A 40 -15.66 -7.21 -0.48
C GLN A 40 -16.62 -6.12 -0.99
N GLU A 41 -17.17 -5.33 -0.09
CA GLU A 41 -18.05 -4.20 -0.44
C GLU A 41 -17.31 -3.14 -1.27
N ALA A 42 -16.10 -2.75 -0.83
CA ALA A 42 -15.28 -1.79 -1.58
C ALA A 42 -14.82 -2.37 -2.92
N LEU A 43 -14.39 -3.65 -2.95
CA LEU A 43 -14.02 -4.34 -4.19
C LEU A 43 -15.15 -4.32 -5.24
N GLY A 44 -16.39 -4.56 -4.81
CA GLY A 44 -17.57 -4.52 -5.69
C GLY A 44 -17.80 -3.15 -6.34
N SER A 45 -17.31 -2.06 -5.72
CA SER A 45 -17.43 -0.71 -6.26
C SER A 45 -16.40 -0.36 -7.34
N TRP A 46 -15.40 -1.23 -7.59
CA TRP A 46 -14.28 -0.94 -8.49
C TRP A 46 -14.42 -1.50 -9.91
N SER A 47 -15.59 -2.03 -10.28
CA SER A 47 -15.81 -2.59 -11.61
C SER A 47 -15.52 -1.54 -12.71
N GLY A 48 -14.47 -1.75 -13.50
CA GLY A 48 -14.10 -0.90 -14.65
C GLY A 48 -12.98 0.12 -14.43
N PHE A 49 -12.41 0.25 -13.23
CA PHE A 49 -11.38 1.27 -12.96
C PHE A 49 -9.94 0.83 -13.25
N PHE A 50 -9.65 -0.46 -13.10
CA PHE A 50 -8.35 -0.99 -13.45
C PHE A 50 -8.33 -1.35 -14.93
N ASN A 51 -7.41 -0.74 -15.68
CA ASN A 51 -7.09 -1.21 -17.03
C ASN A 51 -6.53 -2.64 -16.98
N ASP A 52 -6.53 -3.32 -18.13
CA ASP A 52 -6.08 -4.72 -18.22
C ASP A 52 -4.65 -4.93 -17.69
N THR A 53 -3.78 -3.93 -17.83
CA THR A 53 -2.39 -3.97 -17.38
C THR A 53 -2.29 -4.02 -15.85
N ILE A 54 -2.99 -3.14 -15.13
CA ILE A 54 -3.02 -3.14 -13.67
C ILE A 54 -3.77 -4.38 -13.18
N ARG A 55 -4.88 -4.73 -13.82
CA ARG A 55 -5.73 -5.85 -13.43
C ARG A 55 -4.97 -7.19 -13.44
N ARG A 56 -4.08 -7.42 -14.40
CA ARG A 56 -3.25 -8.63 -14.47
C ARG A 56 -2.19 -8.74 -13.37
N ARG A 57 -1.83 -7.62 -12.74
CA ARG A 57 -0.82 -7.56 -11.66
C ARG A 57 -1.46 -7.42 -10.28
N LEU A 58 -2.78 -7.27 -10.21
CA LEU A 58 -3.52 -6.98 -8.98
C LEU A 58 -3.92 -8.27 -8.26
N GLU A 59 -3.48 -8.41 -7.01
CA GLU A 59 -3.87 -9.46 -6.07
C GLU A 59 -4.65 -8.82 -4.91
N ILE A 60 -5.83 -9.36 -4.60
CA ILE A 60 -6.70 -8.84 -3.53
C ILE A 60 -6.53 -9.65 -2.26
N ILE A 61 -6.30 -8.96 -1.16
CA ILE A 61 -6.30 -9.51 0.20
C ILE A 61 -7.61 -9.05 0.86
N PRO A 62 -8.63 -9.91 0.95
CA PRO A 62 -9.89 -9.54 1.58
C PRO A 62 -9.69 -9.35 3.09
N VAL A 63 -10.24 -8.27 3.60
CA VAL A 63 -10.27 -7.92 5.03
C VAL A 63 -11.68 -7.46 5.44
N SER A 64 -12.04 -7.63 6.71
CA SER A 64 -13.27 -7.12 7.29
C SER A 64 -13.09 -5.69 7.83
N ILE A 65 -14.19 -4.98 8.06
CA ILE A 65 -14.16 -3.67 8.74
C ILE A 65 -13.63 -3.80 10.18
N ASP A 66 -13.96 -4.90 10.86
CA ASP A 66 -13.46 -5.18 12.21
C ASP A 66 -11.95 -5.37 12.22
N GLU A 67 -11.39 -6.07 11.22
CA GLU A 67 -9.95 -6.16 11.03
C GLU A 67 -9.36 -4.78 10.73
N MET A 68 -9.98 -4.01 9.84
CA MET A 68 -9.48 -2.68 9.49
C MET A 68 -9.46 -1.72 10.67
N ASN A 69 -10.41 -1.82 11.61
CA ASN A 69 -10.51 -0.95 12.79
C ASN A 69 -9.65 -1.41 13.99
N ASP A 70 -8.93 -2.52 13.85
CA ASP A 70 -8.10 -3.09 14.91
C ASP A 70 -6.65 -3.22 14.41
N ILE A 71 -5.75 -2.44 15.01
CA ILE A 71 -4.35 -2.35 14.56
C ILE A 71 -3.69 -3.72 14.58
N GLU A 72 -3.87 -4.52 15.63
CA GLU A 72 -3.17 -5.80 15.79
C GLU A 72 -3.72 -6.88 14.88
N LYS A 73 -5.05 -6.91 14.68
CA LYS A 73 -5.67 -7.81 13.71
C LYS A 73 -5.23 -7.47 12.30
N MET A 74 -5.21 -6.18 11.95
CA MET A 74 -4.78 -5.74 10.64
C MET A 74 -3.31 -6.08 10.39
N GLU A 75 -2.42 -5.79 11.34
CA GLU A 75 -1.00 -6.17 11.26
C GLU A 75 -0.85 -7.69 11.05
N SER A 76 -1.55 -8.50 11.85
CA SER A 76 -1.49 -9.96 11.75
C SER A 76 -1.98 -10.48 10.40
N ARG A 77 -3.05 -9.87 9.85
CA ARG A 77 -3.62 -10.20 8.56
C ARG A 77 -2.67 -9.92 7.40
N ILE A 78 -2.02 -8.75 7.41
CA ILE A 78 -1.06 -8.35 6.37
C ILE A 78 0.24 -9.13 6.50
N LYS A 79 0.74 -9.31 7.73
CA LYS A 79 2.07 -9.85 8.02
C LYS A 79 2.34 -11.20 7.36
N ARG A 80 1.32 -12.07 7.25
CA ARG A 80 1.48 -13.39 6.61
C ARG A 80 1.93 -13.24 5.15
N ASN A 81 1.14 -12.54 4.34
CA ASN A 81 1.46 -12.30 2.93
C ASN A 81 2.72 -11.43 2.78
N PHE A 82 2.87 -10.44 3.67
CA PHE A 82 4.00 -9.51 3.64
C PHE A 82 5.36 -10.20 3.81
N ILE A 83 5.50 -11.11 4.77
CA ILE A 83 6.76 -11.83 5.02
C ILE A 83 7.13 -12.73 3.84
N GLU A 84 6.15 -13.38 3.22
CA GLU A 84 6.39 -14.20 2.03
C GLU A 84 6.89 -13.32 0.88
N LEU A 85 6.22 -12.19 0.64
CA LEU A 85 6.61 -11.27 -0.44
C LEU A 85 7.98 -10.62 -0.23
N LEU A 86 8.37 -10.35 1.01
CA LEU A 86 9.69 -9.79 1.32
C LEU A 86 10.86 -10.70 0.89
N ARG A 87 10.64 -12.00 0.70
CA ARG A 87 11.71 -12.93 0.29
C ARG A 87 12.12 -12.72 -1.15
N ASP A 88 11.14 -12.43 -2.01
CA ASP A 88 11.31 -12.46 -3.46
C ASP A 88 11.16 -11.07 -4.10
N TYR A 89 10.64 -10.09 -3.36
CA TYR A 89 10.30 -8.77 -3.89
C TYR A 89 10.80 -7.61 -3.01
N LEU A 90 11.23 -6.54 -3.66
CA LEU A 90 11.32 -5.22 -3.04
C LEU A 90 9.90 -4.67 -2.89
N LEU A 91 9.52 -4.36 -1.65
CA LEU A 91 8.19 -3.88 -1.35
C LEU A 91 8.14 -2.36 -1.29
N PHE A 92 7.00 -1.82 -1.68
CA PHE A 92 6.57 -0.46 -1.41
C PHE A 92 5.18 -0.55 -0.78
N MET A 93 4.94 0.26 0.24
CA MET A 93 3.67 0.33 0.94
C MET A 93 2.95 1.65 0.68
N ASP A 94 1.63 1.60 0.70
CA ASP A 94 0.73 2.74 0.59
C ASP A 94 -0.32 2.66 1.71
N CYS A 95 -0.39 3.70 2.53
CA CYS A 95 -1.36 3.82 3.62
C CYS A 95 -2.31 5.01 3.45
N THR A 96 -2.53 5.45 2.20
CA THR A 96 -3.43 6.57 1.90
C THR A 96 -4.86 6.25 2.33
N SER A 97 -5.36 5.09 1.93
CA SER A 97 -6.76 4.74 2.15
C SER A 97 -7.02 3.95 3.44
N GLY A 98 -8.31 3.73 3.69
CA GLY A 98 -8.80 2.86 4.74
C GLY A 98 -9.04 3.63 6.03
N THR A 99 -9.09 2.90 7.14
CA THR A 99 -9.33 3.50 8.46
C THR A 99 -7.99 3.92 9.07
N ARG A 100 -8.02 4.86 10.01
CA ARG A 100 -6.80 5.28 10.73
C ARG A 100 -6.05 4.09 11.38
N PRO A 101 -6.73 3.12 12.03
CA PRO A 101 -6.05 1.93 12.54
C PRO A 101 -5.34 1.11 11.46
N SER A 102 -5.95 0.94 10.28
CA SER A 102 -5.30 0.26 9.15
C SER A 102 -4.05 1.00 8.67
N GLY A 103 -4.12 2.33 8.56
CA GLY A 103 -2.96 3.15 8.21
C GLY A 103 -1.82 3.03 9.23
N ILE A 104 -2.14 3.01 10.53
CA ILE A 104 -1.15 2.80 11.60
C ILE A 104 -0.53 1.40 11.51
N ALA A 105 -1.32 0.36 11.23
CA ALA A 105 -0.82 -1.00 11.04
C ALA A 105 0.18 -1.08 9.88
N PHE A 106 -0.13 -0.45 8.74
CA PHE A 106 0.77 -0.34 7.60
C PHE A 106 2.06 0.39 7.97
N TYR A 107 1.95 1.53 8.67
CA TYR A 107 3.10 2.31 9.14
C TYR A 107 4.02 1.51 10.05
N ARG A 108 3.46 0.78 11.02
CA ARG A 108 4.24 -0.07 11.94
C ARG A 108 4.96 -1.21 11.23
N LEU A 109 4.30 -1.87 10.27
CA LEU A 109 4.94 -2.90 9.46
C LEU A 109 6.06 -2.31 8.60
N ALA A 110 5.83 -1.17 7.95
CA ALA A 110 6.83 -0.51 7.12
C ALA A 110 8.09 -0.15 7.92
N LEU A 111 7.92 0.41 9.13
CA LEU A 111 9.04 0.69 10.04
C LEU A 111 9.77 -0.59 10.45
N LYS A 112 9.02 -1.62 10.86
CA LYS A 112 9.59 -2.85 11.41
C LYS A 112 10.45 -3.61 10.40
N TYR A 113 10.07 -3.57 9.13
CA TYR A 113 10.74 -4.32 8.07
C TYR A 113 11.47 -3.44 7.07
N TYR A 114 11.69 -2.17 7.39
CA TYR A 114 12.41 -1.20 6.56
C TYR A 114 11.88 -1.13 5.12
N VAL A 115 10.56 -0.97 4.99
CA VAL A 115 9.89 -0.86 3.69
C VAL A 115 9.51 0.59 3.43
N PRO A 116 9.80 1.14 2.23
CA PRO A 116 9.32 2.46 1.86
C PRO A 116 7.80 2.56 1.90
N LEU A 117 7.30 3.69 2.38
CA LEU A 117 5.88 3.95 2.61
C LEU A 117 5.49 5.32 2.09
N ILE A 118 4.43 5.35 1.31
CA ILE A 118 3.85 6.59 0.77
C ILE A 118 2.46 6.88 1.37
N TYR A 119 2.07 8.15 1.25
CA TYR A 119 0.74 8.66 1.50
C TYR A 119 0.39 9.72 0.44
N LEU A 120 -0.77 9.60 -0.19
CA LEU A 120 -1.26 10.62 -1.12
C LEU A 120 -2.14 11.63 -0.39
N TYR A 121 -1.72 12.88 -0.41
CA TYR A 121 -2.56 13.95 0.09
C TYR A 121 -3.48 14.45 -1.03
N GLU A 122 -4.69 13.90 -1.09
CA GLU A 122 -5.65 14.14 -2.17
C GLU A 122 -5.96 15.62 -2.40
N GLN A 123 -6.13 16.40 -1.32
CA GLN A 123 -6.48 17.83 -1.42
C GLN A 123 -5.45 18.66 -2.20
N LYS A 124 -4.18 18.24 -2.22
CA LYS A 124 -3.12 18.90 -2.99
C LYS A 124 -2.65 18.08 -4.18
N GLY A 125 -3.15 16.85 -4.34
CA GLY A 125 -2.62 15.92 -5.33
C GLY A 125 -1.12 15.66 -5.13
N GLU A 126 -0.61 15.68 -3.89
CA GLU A 126 0.81 15.47 -3.58
C GLU A 126 1.05 14.04 -3.08
N MET A 127 2.19 13.44 -3.43
CA MET A 127 2.65 12.18 -2.83
C MET A 127 3.71 12.51 -1.79
N LEU A 128 3.50 12.02 -0.57
CA LEU A 128 4.42 12.17 0.54
C LEU A 128 5.08 10.82 0.80
N TRP A 129 6.41 10.82 0.87
CA TRP A 129 7.17 9.70 1.40
C TRP A 129 7.16 9.79 2.93
N LEU A 130 6.38 8.93 3.58
CA LEU A 130 6.40 8.80 5.04
C LEU A 130 7.65 8.06 5.50
N ILE A 131 8.11 7.11 4.67
CA ILE A 131 9.39 6.42 4.77
C ILE A 131 9.93 6.30 3.35
N SER A 132 10.97 7.04 3.01
CA SER A 132 11.58 7.01 1.67
C SER A 132 12.54 5.83 1.52
N LYS A 133 12.91 5.54 0.26
CA LYS A 133 14.02 4.61 -0.03
C LYS A 133 15.33 5.08 0.64
N HIS A 134 15.57 6.38 0.71
CA HIS A 134 16.78 6.91 1.35
C HIS A 134 16.77 6.63 2.85
N ASP A 135 15.64 6.85 3.53
CA ASP A 135 15.48 6.55 4.96
C ASP A 135 15.76 5.08 5.27
N VAL A 136 15.28 4.18 4.41
CA VAL A 136 15.57 2.74 4.51
C VAL A 136 17.06 2.46 4.34
N MET A 137 17.68 3.00 3.28
CA MET A 137 19.10 2.78 2.98
C MET A 137 20.03 3.33 4.07
N ASP A 138 19.67 4.45 4.70
CA ASP A 138 20.45 5.01 5.79
C ASP A 138 20.43 4.14 7.05
N LYS A 139 19.33 3.40 7.26
CA LYS A 139 19.20 2.44 8.37
C LYS A 139 19.92 1.13 8.10
N ILE A 140 19.75 0.55 6.91
CA ILE A 140 20.26 -0.79 6.61
C ILE A 140 21.65 -0.78 5.96
N GLY A 141 22.01 0.28 5.25
CA GLY A 141 23.28 0.41 4.53
C GLY A 141 24.51 0.22 5.40
N PRO A 142 24.58 0.80 6.62
CA PRO A 142 25.69 0.55 7.53
C PRO A 142 25.82 -0.91 7.99
N ILE A 143 24.71 -1.66 8.02
CA ILE A 143 24.69 -3.08 8.40
C ILE A 143 25.21 -3.93 7.24
N LEU A 144 24.75 -3.64 6.01
CA LEU A 144 25.15 -4.36 4.80
C LEU A 144 26.62 -4.17 4.44
N ARG A 145 27.20 -3.00 4.74
CA ARG A 145 28.64 -2.71 4.48
C ARG A 145 29.61 -3.39 5.44
N LYS A 146 29.11 -3.99 6.54
CA LYS A 146 29.93 -4.66 7.56
C LYS A 146 30.00 -6.18 7.39
N ASN A 147 29.25 -6.75 6.45
CA ASN A 147 29.30 -8.15 6.06
C ASN A 147 29.92 -8.27 4.66
#